data_AF-C9LY77-F1
#
_entry.id   AF-C9LY77-F1
#
_cell.length_a   1.000
_cell.length_b   1.000
_cell.length_c   1.000
_cell.angle_alpha   90.00
_cell.angle_beta   90.00
_cell.angle_gamma   90.00
#
_symmetry.space_group_name_H-M   'P 1'
#
loop_
_entity.id
_entity.type
_entity.pdbx_description
1 polymer ?
#
loop_
_entity_poly.entity_id
_entity_poly.type
_entity_poly.pdbx_seq_one_letter_code
_entity_poly.pdbx_strand_id
1 'polypeptide(L)' 'MKEEKTAFMVEIDKQIIIVKNVPSRRCTQCGETTYADDVAHELERIVNELRKSPVEVSIVDYEAKPAA' A
#
# COMPACT_ATOMS: atom_id res chain seq x y z
N MET A 1 15.00 6.27 -12.17
CA MET A 1 13.98 6.07 -11.11
C MET A 1 13.52 7.45 -10.63
N LYS A 2 12.22 7.64 -10.43
CA LYS A 2 11.64 8.86 -9.88
C LYS A 2 10.90 8.51 -8.59
N GLU A 3 11.11 9.31 -7.54
CA GLU A 3 10.34 9.17 -6.30
C GLU A 3 8.96 9.79 -6.48
N GLU A 4 7.92 9.03 -6.15
CA GLU A 4 6.54 9.46 -6.19
C GLU A 4 5.68 8.69 -5.17
N LYS A 5 4.53 9.25 -4.82
CA LYS A 5 3.54 8.58 -3.99
C LYS A 5 2.53 7.87 -4.89
N THR A 6 2.38 6.57 -4.74
CA THR A 6 1.42 5.76 -5.51
C THR A 6 0.38 5.13 -4.61
N ALA A 7 -0.71 4.62 -5.21
CA ALA A 7 -1.65 3.77 -4.51
C ALA A 7 -1.22 2.31 -4.69
N PHE A 8 -1.12 1.58 -3.57
CA PHE A 8 -0.95 0.15 -3.54
C PHE A 8 -2.32 -0.52 -3.42
N MET A 9 -2.64 -1.45 -4.32
CA MET A 9 -3.93 -2.13 -4.37
C MET A 9 -3.69 -3.63 -4.35
N VAL A 10 -4.37 -4.34 -3.46
CA VAL A 10 -4.28 -5.81 -3.36
C VAL A 10 -5.67 -6.40 -3.11
N GLU A 11 -5.90 -7.56 -3.70
CA GLU A 11 -7.10 -8.37 -3.47
C GLU A 11 -6.70 -9.63 -2.67
N ILE A 12 -7.34 -9.86 -1.53
CA ILE A 12 -7.08 -10.99 -0.63
C ILE A 12 -8.40 -11.55 -0.12
N ASP A 13 -8.64 -12.86 -0.25
CA ASP A 13 -9.80 -13.55 0.35
C ASP A 13 -11.18 -12.87 0.08
N LYS A 14 -11.34 -12.20 -1.08
CA LYS A 14 -12.50 -11.39 -1.52
C LYS A 14 -12.61 -9.97 -0.92
N GLN A 15 -11.55 -9.50 -0.27
CA GLN A 15 -11.42 -8.12 0.19
C GLN A 15 -10.44 -7.36 -0.70
N ILE A 16 -10.80 -6.14 -1.11
CA ILE A 16 -9.93 -5.20 -1.81
C ILE A 16 -9.35 -4.21 -0.81
N ILE A 17 -8.04 -4.14 -0.72
CA ILE A 17 -7.32 -3.20 0.15
C ILE A 17 -6.60 -2.18 -0.73
N ILE A 18 -6.88 -0.90 -0.52
CA ILE A 18 -6.28 0.23 -1.20
C ILE A 18 -5.53 1.08 -0.18
N VAL A 19 -4.21 1.10 -0.27
CA VAL A 19 -3.33 1.97 0.52
C VAL A 19 -2.89 3.14 -0.35
N LYS A 20 -3.31 4.35 -0.01
CA LYS A 20 -2.96 5.58 -0.72
C LYS A 20 -1.65 6.18 -0.19
N ASN A 21 -1.04 7.06 -0.98
CA ASN A 21 0.11 7.85 -0.58
C ASN A 21 1.36 7.04 -0.18
N VAL A 22 1.54 5.87 -0.78
CA VAL A 22 2.66 4.98 -0.50
C VAL A 22 3.94 5.51 -1.16
N PRO A 23 5.03 5.75 -0.41
CA PRO A 23 6.33 6.13 -0.96
C PRO A 23 6.82 5.07 -1.93
N SER A 24 7.11 5.46 -3.18
CA SER A 24 7.44 4.53 -4.23
C SER A 24 8.44 5.10 -5.23
N ARG A 25 9.08 4.22 -5.98
CA ARG A 25 10.03 4.55 -7.04
C ARG A 25 9.48 4.05 -8.36
N ARG A 26 9.19 4.98 -9.26
CA ARG A 26 8.74 4.65 -10.61
C ARG A 26 9.91 4.64 -11.59
N CYS A 27 9.98 3.60 -12.41
CA CYS A 27 10.90 3.56 -13.52
C CYS A 27 10.45 4.58 -14.59
N THR A 28 11.33 5.50 -14.94
CA THR A 28 11.05 6.54 -15.94
C THR A 28 11.03 6.01 -17.37
N GLN A 29 11.47 4.76 -17.60
CA GLN A 29 11.51 4.14 -18.92
C GLN A 29 10.34 3.19 -19.17
N CYS A 30 10.05 2.28 -18.24
CA CYS A 30 8.95 1.31 -18.38
C CYS A 30 7.69 1.68 -17.59
N GLY A 31 7.76 2.63 -16.66
CA GLY A 31 6.63 3.04 -15.83
C GLY A 31 6.34 2.13 -14.64
N GLU A 32 7.15 1.10 -14.40
CA GLU A 32 7.02 0.14 -13.31
C GLU A 32 7.25 0.80 -11.94
N THR A 33 6.44 0.42 -10.95
CA THR A 33 6.53 0.93 -9.58
C THR A 33 7.23 -0.09 -8.69
N THR A 34 8.22 0.37 -7.94
CA THR A 34 8.96 -0.42 -6.96
C THR A 34 8.89 0.25 -5.59
N TYR A 35 8.95 -0.55 -4.54
CA TYR A 35 8.91 -0.09 -3.16
C TYR A 35 10.25 -0.40 -2.47
N ALA A 36 10.64 0.43 -1.52
CA ALA A 36 11.76 0.11 -0.64
C ALA A 36 11.34 -0.99 0.36
N ASP A 37 12.34 -1.69 0.91
CA ASP A 37 12.13 -2.83 1.80
C ASP A 37 11.31 -2.48 3.06
N ASP A 38 11.61 -1.32 3.66
CA ASP A 38 10.88 -0.77 4.80
C ASP A 38 9.40 -0.45 4.46
N VAL A 39 9.16 0.11 3.27
CA VAL A 39 7.80 0.37 2.77
C VAL A 39 7.05 -0.93 2.53
N ALA A 40 7.70 -1.95 1.96
CA ALA A 40 7.09 -3.25 1.73
C ALA A 40 6.67 -3.92 3.04
N HIS A 41 7.53 -3.88 4.06
CA HIS A 41 7.21 -4.39 5.40
C HIS A 41 6.02 -3.66 6.05
N GLU A 42 5.94 -2.33 5.91
CA GLU A 42 4.79 -1.58 6.45
C GLU A 42 3.49 -1.89 5.68
N LEU A 43 3.55 -2.05 4.36
CA LEU A 43 2.41 -2.49 3.57
C LEU A 43 1.90 -3.87 4.02
N GLU A 44 2.80 -4.83 4.25
CA GLU A 44 2.44 -6.15 4.79
C GLU A 44 1.76 -6.02 6.15
N ARG A 45 2.25 -5.15 7.03
CA ARG A 45 1.63 -4.90 8.34
C ARG A 45 0.20 -4.37 8.18
N ILE A 46 0.00 -3.32 7.38
CA ILE A 46 -1.30 -2.70 7.14
C ILE A 46 -2.28 -3.73 6.55
N VAL A 47 -1.85 -4.49 5.55
CA VAL A 47 -2.66 -5.51 4.90
C VAL A 47 -3.07 -6.61 5.89
N ASN A 48 -2.15 -7.09 6.72
CA ASN A 48 -2.44 -8.10 7.75
C ASN A 48 -3.39 -7.61 8.84
N GLU A 49 -3.37 -6.32 9.16
CA GLU A 49 -4.33 -5.71 10.09
C GLU A 49 -5.72 -5.60 9.44
N LEU A 50 -5.82 -5.10 8.20
CA LEU A 50 -7.08 -4.89 7.48
C LEU A 50 -7.78 -6.19 7.07
N ARG A 51 -7.00 -7.26 6.80
CA ARG A 51 -7.51 -8.61 6.53
C ARG A 51 -8.44 -9.14 7.62
N LYS A 52 -8.28 -8.67 8.87
CA LYS A 52 -9.12 -9.09 10.01
C LYS A 52 -10.49 -8.40 10.01
N SER A 53 -10.67 -7.37 9.19
CA SER A 53 -11.91 -6.61 9.08
C SER A 53 -12.89 -7.33 8.15
N PRO A 54 -14.18 -7.45 8.49
CA PRO A 54 -15.18 -8.13 7.66
C PRO A 54 -15.68 -7.28 6.47
N VAL A 55 -14.96 -6.24 6.07
CA VAL A 55 -15.36 -5.33 4.99
C VAL A 55 -14.85 -5.81 3.64
N GLU A 56 -15.63 -5.57 2.59
CA GLU A 56 -15.27 -5.95 1.22
C GLU A 56 -14.22 -5.01 0.61
N VAL A 57 -14.22 -3.73 0.99
CA VAL A 57 -13.27 -2.74 0.48
C VAL A 57 -12.75 -1.89 1.64
N SER A 58 -11.42 -1.88 1.80
CA SER A 58 -10.71 -1.05 2.77
C SER A 58 -9.87 -0.02 2.04
N ILE A 59 -10.06 1.27 2.35
CA ILE A 59 -9.24 2.36 1.81
C ILE A 59 -8.56 3.06 2.98
N VAL A 60 -7.23 3.04 2.99
CA VAL A 60 -6.41 3.67 4.03
C VAL A 60 -5.37 4.58 3.41
N ASP A 61 -4.86 5.51 4.20
CA ASP A 61 -3.77 6.40 3.81
C ASP A 61 -2.50 5.97 4.54
N TYR A 62 -1.41 5.76 3.79
CA TYR A 62 -0.13 5.34 4.34
C TYR A 62 0.44 6.35 5.35
N GLU A 63 0.14 7.64 5.16
CA GLU A 63 0.61 8.70 6.05
C GLU A 63 -0.30 8.91 7.26
N ALA A 64 -1.58 8.54 7.16
CA ALA A 64 -2.54 8.64 8.28
C ALA A 64 -2.43 7.42 9.21
N LYS A 65 -1.20 7.09 9.61
CA LYS A 65 -0.93 6.06 10.63
C LYS A 65 -1.91 6.28 11.80
N PRO A 66 -2.65 5.25 12.26
CA PRO A 66 -3.27 5.36 13.56
C PRO A 66 -2.13 5.56 14.55
N ALA A 67 -2.15 6.68 15.28
CA ALA A 67 -1.20 6.94 16.34
C ALA A 67 -1.21 5.72 17.28
N ALA A 68 -0.02 5.17 17.52
CA ALA A 68 0.20 4.11 18.49
C ALA A 68 -0.25 4.54 19.89
#